data_AF-A0A2H3KJM4-F1
#
_entry.id   AF-A0A2H3KJM4-F1
#
_cell.length_a   1.000
_cell.length_b   1.000
_cell.length_c   1.000
_cell.angle_alpha   90.00
_cell.angle_beta   90.00
_cell.angle_gamma   90.00
#
_symmetry.space_group_name_H-M   'P 1'
#
loop_
_entity.id
_entity.type
_entity.pdbx_description
1 polymer ?
#
loop_
_entity_poly.entity_id
_entity_poly.type
_entity_poly.pdbx_seq_one_letter_code
_entity_poly.pdbx_strand_id
1 'polypeptide(L)'
;MLLHPGKTGQGQSLVEYSLLLALVALVALGALALLGRGVSRAFEQAAGAPSVQDLTADFLGRINAFYQLNDRWPRSWGDARFTDLGLDPADWSQPVAGVVWNPNGPRIGLANRPGDNLQIYVTDRDNKVRKLYDGWNIWCEAADGKCYYHTVAPENEVDLSTLVVREE
;
A
#
# COMPACT_ATOMS: atom_id res chain seq x y z
N MET A 1 -80.04 35.48 -8.44
CA MET A 1 -79.15 34.59 -9.19
C MET A 1 -77.75 34.76 -8.61
N LEU A 2 -77.27 33.76 -7.85
CA LEU A 2 -76.16 33.87 -6.89
C LEU A 2 -74.79 33.68 -7.56
N LEU A 3 -73.89 34.64 -7.33
CA LEU A 3 -72.45 34.54 -7.60
C LEU A 3 -71.82 33.49 -6.67
N HIS A 4 -71.11 32.52 -7.25
CA HIS A 4 -70.24 31.59 -6.54
C HIS A 4 -68.79 32.08 -6.59
N PRO A 5 -68.13 32.39 -5.46
CA PRO A 5 -66.69 32.54 -5.40
C PRO A 5 -66.04 31.19 -5.06
N GLY A 6 -65.39 30.57 -6.04
CA GLY A 6 -64.54 29.40 -5.84
C GLY A 6 -63.27 29.78 -5.06
N LYS A 7 -63.10 29.17 -3.88
CA LYS A 7 -62.00 29.39 -2.93
C LYS A 7 -60.67 28.78 -3.41
N THR A 8 -59.64 29.64 -3.44
CA THR A 8 -58.23 29.42 -3.04
C THR A 8 -57.55 28.08 -3.37
N GLY A 9 -56.78 28.04 -4.47
CA GLY A 9 -55.81 26.99 -4.79
C GLY A 9 -54.36 27.40 -4.51
N GLN A 10 -54.02 27.80 -3.27
CA GLN A 10 -52.67 28.23 -2.89
C GLN A 10 -51.95 27.31 -1.88
N GLY A 11 -52.64 26.29 -1.32
CA GLY A 11 -52.03 25.35 -0.37
C GLY A 11 -51.36 24.11 -0.99
N GLN A 12 -51.62 23.86 -2.28
CA GLN A 12 -51.15 22.64 -2.96
C GLN A 12 -49.72 22.76 -3.50
N SER A 13 -49.15 23.98 -3.61
CA SER A 13 -47.85 24.17 -4.25
C SER A 13 -46.65 23.95 -3.32
N LEU A 14 -46.73 24.27 -2.02
CA LEU A 14 -45.58 24.15 -1.09
C LEU A 14 -45.16 22.68 -0.86
N VAL A 15 -46.13 21.77 -0.78
CA VAL A 15 -45.87 20.33 -0.63
C VAL A 15 -45.24 19.77 -1.90
N GLU A 16 -45.68 20.24 -3.06
CA GLU A 16 -45.16 19.80 -4.36
C GLU A 16 -43.71 20.27 -4.57
N TYR A 17 -43.40 21.53 -4.23
CA TYR A 17 -42.04 22.06 -4.32
C TYR A 17 -41.07 21.41 -3.32
N SER A 18 -41.53 21.11 -2.10
CA SER A 18 -40.70 20.40 -1.11
C SER A 18 -40.42 18.95 -1.52
N LEU A 19 -41.40 18.28 -2.15
CA LEU A 19 -41.20 16.94 -2.72
C LEU A 19 -40.20 16.96 -3.89
N LEU A 20 -40.30 17.95 -4.78
CA LEU A 20 -39.38 18.13 -5.90
C LEU A 20 -37.95 18.42 -5.43
N LEU A 21 -37.79 19.28 -4.41
CA LEU A 21 -36.48 19.57 -3.82
C LEU A 21 -35.86 18.32 -3.17
N ALA A 22 -36.64 17.53 -2.44
CA ALA A 22 -36.18 16.29 -1.83
C ALA A 22 -35.73 15.27 -2.90
N LEU A 23 -36.47 15.17 -4.01
CA LEU A 23 -36.12 14.30 -5.13
C LEU A 23 -34.80 14.75 -5.79
N VAL A 24 -34.65 16.04 -6.07
CA VAL A 24 -33.42 16.60 -6.67
C VAL A 24 -32.22 16.38 -5.75
N ALA A 25 -32.38 16.57 -4.44
CA ALA A 25 -31.32 16.31 -3.47
C ALA A 25 -30.90 14.82 -3.46
N LEU A 26 -31.86 13.90 -3.49
CA LEU A 26 -31.58 12.46 -3.55
C LEU A 26 -30.84 12.07 -4.84
N VAL A 27 -31.25 12.62 -5.99
CA VAL A 27 -30.59 12.38 -7.28
C VAL A 27 -29.17 12.94 -7.27
N ALA A 28 -28.97 14.16 -6.74
CA ALA A 28 -27.65 14.77 -6.63
C ALA A 28 -26.71 13.97 -5.72
N LEU A 29 -27.21 13.51 -4.55
CA LEU A 29 -26.46 12.66 -3.64
C LEU A 29 -26.12 11.30 -4.24
N GLY A 30 -27.04 10.69 -4.98
CA GLY A 30 -26.80 9.44 -5.71
C GLY A 30 -25.73 9.61 -6.80
N ALA A 31 -25.78 10.71 -7.56
CA ALA A 31 -24.78 11.03 -8.57
C ALA A 31 -23.40 11.29 -7.94
N LEU A 32 -23.33 12.03 -6.84
CA LEU A 32 -22.09 12.27 -6.10
C LEU A 32 -21.50 10.98 -5.53
N ALA A 33 -22.33 10.08 -4.99
CA ALA A 33 -21.87 8.78 -4.48
C ALA A 33 -21.31 7.88 -5.59
N LEU A 34 -21.92 7.90 -6.79
CA LEU A 34 -21.43 7.15 -7.96
C LEU A 34 -20.12 7.74 -8.51
N LEU A 35 -20.03 9.07 -8.61
CA LEU A 35 -18.82 9.77 -9.04
C LEU A 35 -17.67 9.56 -8.04
N GLY A 36 -17.95 9.63 -6.73
CA GLY A 36 -16.95 9.37 -5.70
C GLY A 36 -16.32 7.98 -5.81
N ARG A 37 -17.14 6.94 -6.09
CA ARG A 37 -16.64 5.58 -6.31
C ARG A 37 -15.78 5.45 -7.57
N GLY A 38 -16.10 6.20 -8.63
CA GLY A 38 -15.30 6.22 -9.87
C GLY A 38 -13.94 6.87 -9.66
N VAL A 39 -13.91 7.99 -8.93
CA VAL A 39 -12.68 8.73 -8.60
C VAL A 39 -11.75 7.90 -7.71
N SER A 40 -12.26 7.20 -6.69
CA SER A 40 -11.43 6.34 -5.83
C SER A 40 -10.72 5.24 -6.62
N ARG A 41 -11.43 4.55 -7.54
CA ARG A 41 -10.81 3.52 -8.39
C ARG A 41 -9.81 4.10 -9.38
N ALA A 42 -10.07 5.31 -9.89
CA ALA A 42 -9.13 6.01 -10.77
C ALA A 42 -7.87 6.42 -10.01
N PHE A 43 -7.96 6.81 -8.74
CA PHE A 43 -6.79 7.06 -7.88
C PHE A 43 -6.03 5.78 -7.54
N GLU A 44 -6.74 4.68 -7.23
CA GLU A 44 -6.11 3.36 -7.03
C GLU A 44 -5.40 2.85 -8.29
N GLN A 45 -5.98 3.08 -9.47
CA GLN A 45 -5.34 2.77 -10.75
C GLN A 45 -4.21 3.73 -11.13
N ALA A 46 -4.33 5.02 -10.78
CA ALA A 46 -3.32 6.03 -11.10
C ALA A 46 -2.12 5.99 -10.15
N ALA A 47 -2.27 5.47 -8.94
CA ALA A 47 -1.18 5.34 -7.97
C ALA A 47 -0.20 4.20 -8.31
N GLY A 48 -0.62 3.21 -9.10
CA GLY A 48 0.16 1.99 -9.32
C GLY A 48 0.35 1.18 -8.03
N ALA A 49 0.74 -0.09 -8.16
CA ALA A 49 1.23 -0.83 -6.99
C ALA A 49 2.57 -0.21 -6.56
N PRO A 50 2.84 -0.03 -5.26
CA PRO A 50 4.10 0.52 -4.79
C PRO A 50 5.27 -0.37 -5.25
N SER A 51 6.36 0.25 -5.70
CA SER A 51 7.54 -0.50 -6.14
C SER A 51 8.24 -1.16 -4.95
N VAL A 52 9.07 -2.16 -5.23
CA VAL A 52 9.92 -2.78 -4.19
C VAL A 52 10.85 -1.74 -3.54
N GLN A 53 11.26 -0.72 -4.27
CA GLN A 53 12.09 0.37 -3.72
C GLN A 53 11.29 1.23 -2.75
N ASP A 54 10.06 1.60 -3.11
CA ASP A 54 9.18 2.41 -2.25
C ASP A 54 8.84 1.66 -0.95
N LEU A 55 8.49 0.37 -1.07
CA LEU A 55 8.19 -0.48 0.09
C LEU A 55 9.43 -0.66 0.98
N THR A 56 10.61 -0.84 0.40
CA THR A 56 11.85 -0.91 1.18
C THR A 56 12.12 0.39 1.92
N ALA A 57 11.98 1.53 1.25
CA ALA A 57 12.17 2.83 1.87
C ALA A 57 11.17 3.07 3.02
N ASP A 58 9.90 2.68 2.86
CA ASP A 58 8.89 2.75 3.92
C ASP A 58 9.25 1.87 5.12
N PHE A 59 9.66 0.61 4.90
CA PHE A 59 10.12 -0.26 5.98
C PHE A 59 11.31 0.31 6.75
N LEU A 60 12.35 0.78 6.04
CA LEU A 60 13.52 1.39 6.68
C LEU A 60 13.15 2.65 7.46
N GLY A 61 12.24 3.47 6.93
CA GLY A 61 11.70 4.63 7.62
C GLY A 61 10.99 4.25 8.93
N ARG A 62 10.15 3.21 8.91
CA ARG A 62 9.46 2.69 10.11
C ARG A 62 10.42 2.10 11.13
N ILE A 63 11.42 1.35 10.68
CA ILE A 63 12.46 0.77 11.56
C ILE A 63 13.22 1.88 12.29
N ASN A 64 13.64 2.91 11.56
CA ASN A 64 14.33 4.07 12.15
C ASN A 64 13.40 4.83 13.10
N ALA A 65 12.15 5.08 12.73
CA ALA A 65 11.18 5.77 13.60
C ALA A 65 10.93 4.99 14.90
N PHE A 66 10.83 3.67 14.82
CA PHE A 66 10.68 2.82 16.01
C PHE A 66 11.88 2.93 16.93
N TYR A 67 13.10 2.88 16.38
CA TYR A 67 14.33 3.03 17.17
C TYR A 67 14.38 4.37 17.89
N GLN A 68 14.10 5.47 17.18
CA GLN A 68 14.10 6.82 17.76
C GLN A 68 13.09 6.98 18.90
N LEU A 69 11.93 6.31 18.82
CA LEU A 69 10.90 6.39 19.85
C LEU A 69 11.20 5.50 21.07
N ASN A 70 11.85 4.36 20.88
CA ASN A 70 11.94 3.32 21.91
C ASN A 70 13.37 3.07 22.43
N ASP A 71 14.38 3.70 21.83
CA ASP A 71 15.82 3.45 22.10
C ASP A 71 16.19 1.96 22.00
N ARG A 72 15.51 1.24 21.10
CA ARG A 72 15.76 -0.18 20.80
C ARG A 72 15.24 -0.52 19.40
N TRP A 73 15.84 -1.54 18.79
CA TRP A 73 15.36 -2.05 17.51
C TRP A 73 14.03 -2.82 17.62
N PRO A 74 13.24 -2.87 16.53
CA PRO A 74 12.07 -3.74 16.42
C PRO A 74 12.41 -5.20 16.69
N ARG A 75 11.43 -5.98 17.14
CA ARG A 75 11.59 -7.43 17.28
C ARG A 75 11.75 -8.08 15.89
N SER A 76 12.43 -9.21 15.84
CA SER A 76 12.73 -9.94 14.59
C SER A 76 11.98 -11.27 14.47
N TRP A 77 11.05 -11.58 15.38
CA TRP A 77 10.39 -12.88 15.47
C TRP A 77 8.88 -12.76 15.34
N GLY A 78 8.27 -13.74 14.64
CA GLY A 78 6.83 -13.84 14.44
C GLY A 78 6.18 -12.56 13.93
N ASP A 79 4.90 -12.39 14.26
CA ASP A 79 4.08 -11.23 13.91
C ASP A 79 4.58 -9.93 14.55
N ALA A 80 5.27 -10.04 15.70
CA ALA A 80 5.79 -8.91 16.44
C ALA A 80 6.71 -8.00 15.60
N ARG A 81 7.40 -8.57 14.60
CA ARG A 81 8.27 -7.84 13.68
C ARG A 81 7.52 -6.83 12.79
N PHE A 82 6.23 -7.07 12.54
CA PHE A 82 5.38 -6.16 11.77
C PHE A 82 4.62 -5.22 12.69
N THR A 83 4.09 -5.72 13.81
CA THR A 83 3.34 -4.88 14.75
C THR A 83 4.20 -3.80 15.39
N ASP A 84 5.49 -4.07 15.64
CA ASP A 84 6.42 -3.04 16.12
C ASP A 84 6.54 -1.88 15.11
N LEU A 85 6.35 -2.14 13.81
CA LEU A 85 6.40 -1.13 12.75
C LEU A 85 5.05 -0.48 12.44
N GLY A 86 4.02 -0.77 13.26
CA GLY A 86 2.65 -0.30 13.05
C GLY A 86 1.98 -0.91 11.82
N LEU A 87 2.40 -2.13 11.43
CA LEU A 87 1.85 -2.88 10.31
C LEU A 87 0.99 -4.04 10.81
N ASP A 88 -0.04 -4.40 10.05
CA ASP A 88 -0.82 -5.62 10.30
C ASP A 88 -0.08 -6.84 9.69
N PRO A 89 0.35 -7.83 10.49
CA PRO A 89 1.02 -9.04 9.99
C PRO A 89 0.22 -9.78 8.89
N ALA A 90 -1.11 -9.72 8.92
CA ALA A 90 -1.95 -10.40 7.94
C ALA A 90 -1.71 -9.87 6.51
N ASP A 91 -1.49 -8.55 6.37
CA ASP A 91 -1.22 -7.89 5.09
C ASP A 91 0.11 -8.34 4.46
N TRP A 92 1.03 -8.85 5.27
CA TRP A 92 2.38 -9.28 4.86
C TRP A 92 2.55 -10.80 4.90
N SER A 93 1.46 -11.55 5.07
CA SER A 93 1.46 -13.02 5.07
C SER A 93 1.68 -13.63 3.68
N GLN A 94 1.45 -12.86 2.62
CA GLN A 94 1.68 -13.23 1.23
C GLN A 94 2.75 -12.32 0.60
N PRO A 95 3.40 -12.73 -0.50
CA PRO A 95 4.30 -11.85 -1.22
C PRO A 95 3.61 -10.58 -1.69
N VAL A 96 4.24 -9.43 -1.44
CA VAL A 96 3.79 -8.11 -1.91
C VAL A 96 4.80 -7.63 -2.95
N ALA A 97 4.32 -7.22 -4.12
CA ALA A 97 5.15 -6.96 -5.30
C ALA A 97 6.04 -8.17 -5.69
N GLY A 98 5.55 -9.39 -5.43
CA GLY A 98 6.28 -10.64 -5.70
C GLY A 98 7.43 -10.93 -4.74
N VAL A 99 7.54 -10.18 -3.64
CA VAL A 99 8.60 -10.31 -2.63
C VAL A 99 8.00 -10.69 -1.28
N VAL A 100 8.63 -11.63 -0.58
CA VAL A 100 8.36 -11.90 0.84
C VAL A 100 9.19 -10.94 1.68
N TRP A 101 8.51 -10.20 2.56
CA TRP A 101 9.11 -9.15 3.38
C TRP A 101 9.40 -9.65 4.79
N ASN A 102 10.61 -9.42 5.29
CA ASN A 102 11.09 -10.00 6.53
C ASN A 102 11.79 -8.97 7.44
N PRO A 103 11.04 -8.13 8.18
CA PRO A 103 11.64 -7.21 9.15
C PRO A 103 12.45 -7.97 10.20
N ASN A 104 13.68 -7.53 10.47
CA ASN A 104 14.62 -8.27 11.31
C ASN A 104 15.52 -7.32 12.10
N GLY A 105 14.94 -6.63 13.08
CA GLY A 105 15.68 -5.65 13.89
C GLY A 105 16.03 -4.41 13.07
N PRO A 106 17.31 -4.06 12.91
CA PRO A 106 17.74 -2.87 12.17
C PRO A 106 17.63 -2.98 10.64
N ARG A 107 17.08 -4.07 10.11
CA ARG A 107 17.10 -4.39 8.68
C ARG A 107 15.79 -5.00 8.21
N ILE A 108 15.59 -4.97 6.90
CA ILE A 108 14.51 -5.65 6.19
C ILE A 108 15.12 -6.68 5.23
N GLY A 109 14.61 -7.91 5.26
CA GLY A 109 14.95 -8.96 4.32
C GLY A 109 13.91 -9.05 3.20
N LEU A 110 14.37 -9.16 1.95
CA LEU A 110 13.56 -9.41 0.77
C LEU A 110 13.88 -10.81 0.26
N ALA A 111 12.87 -11.68 0.16
CA ALA A 111 13.05 -13.09 -0.22
C ALA A 111 12.06 -13.55 -1.28
N ASN A 112 12.40 -14.62 -1.99
CA ASN A 112 11.44 -15.38 -2.77
C ASN A 112 10.50 -16.15 -1.83
N ARG A 113 9.32 -16.52 -2.32
CA ARG A 113 8.52 -17.57 -1.71
C ARG A 113 9.04 -18.94 -2.19
N PRO A 114 9.47 -19.84 -1.29
CA PRO A 114 9.93 -21.17 -1.70
C PRO A 114 8.86 -21.93 -2.47
N GLY A 115 9.25 -22.50 -3.61
CA GLY A 115 8.36 -23.27 -4.49
C GLY A 115 7.37 -22.46 -5.33
N ASP A 116 7.53 -21.13 -5.38
CA ASP A 116 6.77 -20.26 -6.28
C ASP A 116 7.45 -20.15 -7.67
N ASN A 117 6.71 -19.71 -8.69
CA ASN A 117 7.24 -19.50 -10.04
C ASN A 117 7.86 -18.11 -10.23
N LEU A 118 7.77 -17.23 -9.22
CA LEU A 118 8.38 -15.91 -9.24
C LEU A 118 9.82 -15.96 -8.73
N GLN A 119 10.72 -15.29 -9.47
CA GLN A 119 12.14 -15.22 -9.16
C GLN A 119 12.60 -13.77 -9.11
N ILE A 120 13.34 -13.43 -8.04
CA ILE A 120 13.95 -12.12 -7.84
C ILE A 120 15.36 -12.09 -8.43
N TYR A 121 15.63 -11.04 -9.20
CA TYR A 121 16.93 -10.73 -9.75
C TYR A 121 17.36 -9.32 -9.31
N VAL A 122 18.65 -9.14 -9.05
CA VAL A 122 19.22 -7.83 -8.70
C VAL A 122 20.65 -7.72 -9.25
N THR A 123 21.08 -6.52 -9.61
CA THR A 123 22.44 -6.25 -10.08
C THR A 123 23.34 -5.86 -8.91
N ASP A 124 24.53 -6.46 -8.84
CA ASP A 124 25.56 -6.04 -7.89
C ASP A 124 26.37 -4.84 -8.41
N ARG A 125 27.26 -4.29 -7.57
CA ARG A 125 28.10 -3.13 -7.94
C ARG A 125 29.04 -3.38 -9.13
N ASP A 126 29.33 -4.65 -9.45
CA ASP A 126 30.16 -5.03 -10.59
C ASP A 126 29.34 -5.20 -11.88
N ASN A 127 28.07 -4.75 -11.89
CA ASN A 127 27.10 -4.90 -12.97
C ASN A 127 26.74 -6.36 -13.30
N LYS A 128 26.94 -7.28 -12.34
CA LYS A 128 26.55 -8.68 -12.51
C LYS A 128 25.15 -8.91 -11.97
N VAL A 129 24.29 -9.48 -12.82
CA VAL A 129 22.96 -9.92 -12.42
C VAL A 129 23.06 -11.15 -11.50
N ARG A 130 22.39 -11.07 -10.36
CA ARG A 130 22.28 -12.13 -9.36
C ARG A 130 20.83 -12.60 -9.29
N LYS A 131 20.61 -13.90 -9.46
CA LYS A 131 19.35 -14.58 -9.12
C LYS A 131 19.34 -14.85 -7.63
N LEU A 132 18.30 -14.44 -6.90
CA LEU A 132 18.11 -14.79 -5.49
C LEU A 132 17.70 -16.26 -5.37
N TYR A 133 18.39 -17.01 -4.50
CA TYR A 133 18.07 -18.42 -4.23
C TYR A 133 17.08 -18.58 -3.07
N ASP A 134 16.36 -19.69 -3.05
CA ASP A 134 15.44 -20.03 -1.97
C ASP A 134 16.14 -20.07 -0.59
N GLY A 135 15.49 -19.49 0.41
CA GLY A 135 16.03 -19.33 1.75
C GLY A 135 17.05 -18.18 1.89
N TRP A 136 17.42 -17.49 0.81
CA TRP A 136 18.27 -16.31 0.87
C TRP A 136 17.43 -15.03 0.94
N ASN A 137 18.03 -13.98 1.48
CA ASN A 137 17.42 -12.65 1.53
C ASN A 137 18.37 -11.66 0.87
N ILE A 138 17.84 -10.62 0.26
CA ILE A 138 18.54 -9.34 0.11
C ILE A 138 18.29 -8.57 1.40
N TRP A 139 19.34 -8.19 2.12
CA TRP A 139 19.25 -7.47 3.40
C TRP A 139 19.49 -5.99 3.18
N CYS A 140 18.51 -5.15 3.50
CA CYS A 140 18.69 -3.70 3.49
C CYS A 140 18.77 -3.16 4.92
N GLU A 141 19.82 -2.39 5.21
CA GLU A 141 20.13 -1.87 6.55
C GLU A 141 19.51 -0.48 6.76
N ALA A 142 18.85 -0.25 7.90
CA ALA A 142 18.24 1.04 8.21
C ALA A 142 19.25 2.15 8.51
N ALA A 143 20.48 1.78 8.89
CA ALA A 143 21.53 2.72 9.26
C ALA A 143 22.01 3.58 8.08
N ASP A 144 22.17 3.00 6.89
CA ASP A 144 22.68 3.70 5.71
C ASP A 144 21.89 3.43 4.42
N GLY A 145 20.82 2.64 4.50
CA GLY A 145 19.94 2.32 3.38
C GLY A 145 20.54 1.36 2.35
N LYS A 146 21.74 0.81 2.60
CA LYS A 146 22.39 -0.09 1.65
C LYS A 146 21.78 -1.48 1.72
N CYS A 147 21.76 -2.13 0.56
CA CYS A 147 21.23 -3.48 0.39
C CYS A 147 22.33 -4.45 0.01
N TYR A 148 22.28 -5.66 0.57
CA TYR A 148 23.30 -6.68 0.44
C TYR A 148 22.70 -8.01 0.05
N TYR A 149 23.29 -8.67 -0.93
CA TYR A 149 22.87 -9.97 -1.40
C TYR A 149 23.31 -11.08 -0.43
N HIS A 150 22.35 -11.77 0.19
CA HIS A 150 22.53 -12.89 1.13
C HIS A 150 23.23 -12.57 2.45
N THR A 151 24.44 -12.00 2.41
CA THR A 151 25.26 -11.67 3.57
C THR A 151 25.61 -10.19 3.56
N VAL A 152 25.42 -9.52 4.71
CA VAL A 152 25.74 -8.11 4.90
C VAL A 152 27.26 -7.93 4.93
N ALA A 153 27.84 -7.62 3.77
CA ALA A 153 29.26 -7.36 3.60
C ALA A 153 29.48 -6.46 2.36
N PRO A 154 30.49 -5.58 2.34
CA PRO A 154 30.70 -4.62 1.25
C PRO A 154 30.75 -5.24 -0.15
N GLU A 155 31.33 -6.44 -0.27
CA GLU A 155 31.45 -7.20 -1.52
C GLU A 155 30.12 -7.75 -2.06
N ASN A 156 29.07 -7.75 -1.23
CA ASN A 156 27.75 -8.24 -1.59
C ASN A 156 26.75 -7.10 -1.84
N GLU A 157 27.19 -5.85 -1.85
CA GLU A 157 26.26 -4.73 -2.05
C GLU A 157 25.60 -4.77 -3.43
N VAL A 158 24.30 -4.49 -3.45
CA VAL A 158 23.46 -4.53 -4.65
C VAL A 158 22.67 -3.25 -4.85
N ASP A 159 22.36 -2.95 -6.11
CA ASP A 159 21.51 -1.82 -6.48
C ASP A 159 20.05 -2.26 -6.58
N LEU A 160 19.26 -1.89 -5.57
CA LEU A 160 17.84 -2.22 -5.50
C LEU A 160 17.01 -1.56 -6.63
N SER A 161 17.52 -0.50 -7.26
CA SER A 161 16.87 0.11 -8.42
C SER A 161 16.76 -0.85 -9.62
N THR A 162 17.68 -1.83 -9.67
CA THR A 162 17.75 -2.86 -10.71
C THR A 162 16.96 -4.11 -10.38
N LEU A 163 16.30 -4.16 -9.22
CA LEU A 163 15.55 -5.34 -8.80
C LEU A 163 14.39 -5.59 -9.76
N VAL A 164 14.30 -6.82 -10.26
CA VAL A 164 13.20 -7.27 -11.10
C VAL A 164 12.67 -8.60 -10.59
N VAL A 165 11.35 -8.74 -10.60
CA VAL A 165 10.65 -9.99 -10.34
C VAL A 165 10.09 -10.51 -11.65
N ARG A 166 10.33 -11.78 -11.95
CA ARG A 166 9.88 -12.42 -13.21
C ARG A 166 9.37 -13.82 -12.96
N GLU A 167 8.43 -14.26 -13.79
CA GLU A 167 8.00 -15.66 -13.83
C GLU A 167 9.07 -16.52 -14.52
N GLU A 168 9.29 -17.74 -14.02
CA GLU A 168 10.11 -18.80 -14.62
C GLU A 168 9.36 -20.11 -14.82
#